data_AF-A0A448WWH2-F1
#
_entry.id   AF-A0A448WWH2-F1
#
_cell.length_a   1.000
_cell.length_b   1.000
_cell.length_c   1.000
_cell.angle_alpha   90.00
_cell.angle_beta   90.00
_cell.angle_gamma   90.00
#
_symmetry.space_group_name_H-M   'P 1'
#
loop_
_entity.id
_entity.type
_entity.pdbx_description
1 polymer ?
#
loop_
_entity_poly.entity_id
_entity_poly.type
_entity_poly.pdbx_seq_one_letter_code
_entity_poly.pdbx_strand_id
1 'polypeptide(L)' 'MLNCTIWAISTDSYESHRAWYDAPTSRLGFDKNLHFALCQDKNTVISRLFGVLNEQDGTAYRWVIN' A
#
# COMPACT_ATOMS: atom_id res chain seq x y z
N MET A 1 21.02 9.62 -8.48
CA MET A 1 19.95 8.83 -7.83
C MET A 1 19.86 9.25 -6.38
N LEU A 2 18.66 9.44 -5.84
CA LEU A 2 18.48 9.60 -4.40
C LEU A 2 18.78 8.25 -3.74
N ASN A 3 19.63 8.23 -2.72
CA ASN A 3 19.91 7.03 -1.92
C ASN A 3 18.70 6.74 -1.01
N CYS A 4 17.58 6.35 -1.62
CA CYS A 4 16.31 6.17 -0.94
C CYS A 4 15.65 4.85 -1.35
N THR A 5 14.87 4.30 -0.42
CA THR A 5 14.03 3.13 -0.65
C THR A 5 12.57 3.55 -0.61
N ILE A 6 11.77 3.01 -1.53
CA ILE A 6 10.33 3.24 -1.60
C ILE A 6 9.61 2.05 -0.93
N TRP A 7 8.61 2.36 -0.13
CA TRP A 7 7.70 1.40 0.49
C TRP A 7 6.28 1.85 0.22
N ALA A 8 5.42 0.94 -0.25
CA ALA A 8 3.98 1.17 -0.33
C ALA A 8 3.30 0.41 0.81
N ILE A 9 2.38 1.07 1.50
CA ILE A 9 1.71 0.52 2.69
C ILE A 9 0.20 0.70 2.50
N SER A 10 -0.58 -0.34 2.77
CA SER A 10 -2.04 -0.25 2.86
C SER A 10 -2.57 -1.09 4.01
N THR A 11 -3.84 -0.89 4.39
CA THR A 11 -4.51 -1.67 5.44
C THR A 11 -4.97 -3.07 4.98
N ASP A 12 -4.74 -3.40 3.70
CA ASP A 12 -5.00 -4.73 3.16
C ASP A 12 -4.07 -5.78 3.76
N SER A 13 -4.46 -7.06 3.63
CA SER A 13 -3.61 -8.16 4.05
C SER A 13 -2.55 -8.52 3.00
N TYR A 14 -1.53 -9.26 3.44
CA TYR A 14 -0.51 -9.83 2.59
C TYR A 14 -1.10 -10.69 1.46
N GLU A 15 -2.15 -11.46 1.74
CA GLU A 15 -2.83 -12.27 0.73
C GLU A 15 -3.49 -11.40 -0.35
N SER A 16 -4.11 -10.29 0.02
CA SER A 16 -4.65 -9.31 -0.93
C SER A 16 -3.54 -8.70 -1.79
N HIS A 17 -2.41 -8.31 -1.21
CA HIS A 17 -1.26 -7.82 -1.97
C HIS A 17 -0.72 -8.86 -2.93
N ARG A 18 -0.63 -10.13 -2.50
CA ARG A 18 -0.17 -11.23 -3.34
C ARG A 18 -1.11 -11.47 -4.52
N ALA A 19 -2.41 -11.53 -4.26
CA ALA A 19 -3.42 -11.69 -5.31
C ALA A 19 -3.37 -10.51 -6.31
N TRP A 20 -3.19 -9.28 -5.82
CA TRP A 20 -3.09 -8.10 -6.67
C TRP A 20 -1.80 -8.06 -7.50
N TYR A 21 -0.69 -8.52 -6.93
CA TYR A 21 0.58 -8.70 -7.64
C TYR A 21 0.50 -9.78 -8.71
N ASP A 22 -0.20 -10.88 -8.44
CA ASP A 22 -0.33 -12.00 -9.37
C ASP A 22 -1.30 -11.70 -10.52
N ALA A 23 -2.31 -10.84 -10.28
CA ALA A 23 -3.25 -10.39 -11.30
C ALA A 23 -2.53 -9.73 -12.50
N PRO A 24 -3.00 -9.96 -13.74
CA PRO A 24 -2.45 -9.30 -14.92
C PRO A 24 -2.85 -7.82 -14.94
N THR A 25 -2.04 -6.98 -15.60
CA THR A 25 -2.32 -5.54 -15.78
C THR A 25 -3.63 -5.28 -16.54
N SER A 26 -4.04 -6.19 -17.43
CA SER A 26 -5.36 -6.15 -18.10
C SER A 26 -6.55 -6.28 -17.14
N ARG A 27 -6.31 -6.72 -15.90
CA ARG A 27 -7.27 -6.77 -14.79
C ARG A 27 -6.85 -5.90 -13.62
N LEU A 28 -6.20 -4.77 -13.90
CA LEU A 28 -5.77 -3.79 -12.90
C LEU A 28 -4.72 -4.31 -11.91
N GLY A 29 -4.02 -5.39 -12.23
CA GLY A 29 -2.85 -5.86 -11.46
C GLY A 29 -1.61 -5.00 -11.66
N PHE A 30 -0.55 -5.28 -10.90
CA PHE A 30 0.71 -4.54 -11.00
C PHE A 30 1.52 -4.90 -12.25
N ASP A 31 2.31 -3.93 -12.72
CA ASP A 31 3.40 -4.22 -13.64
C ASP A 31 4.43 -5.13 -12.95
N LYS A 32 4.97 -6.13 -13.66
CA LYS A 32 5.94 -7.08 -13.09
C LYS A 32 7.30 -6.46 -12.79
N ASN A 33 7.54 -5.22 -13.23
CA ASN A 33 8.70 -4.40 -12.88
C ASN A 33 8.47 -3.54 -11.63
N LEU A 34 7.50 -3.89 -10.77
CA LEU A 34 7.34 -3.27 -9.46
C LEU A 34 8.57 -3.60 -8.58
N HIS A 35 9.38 -2.59 -8.27
CA HIS A 35 10.63 -2.75 -7.53
C HIS A 35 10.59 -2.30 -6.06
N PHE A 36 9.40 -2.01 -5.54
CA PHE A 36 9.20 -1.64 -4.14
C PHE A 36 8.30 -2.65 -3.43
N ALA A 37 8.48 -2.76 -2.12
CA ALA A 37 7.68 -3.66 -1.30
C ALA A 37 6.28 -3.11 -1.03
N LEU A 38 5.31 -4.02 -0.97
CA LEU A 38 3.95 -3.78 -0.48
C LEU A 38 3.87 -4.30 0.96
N CYS A 39 3.66 -3.41 1.93
CA CYS A 39 3.54 -3.76 3.35
C CYS A 39 2.09 -3.71 3.81
N GLN A 40 1.69 -4.74 4.56
CA GLN A 40 0.40 -4.76 5.24
C GLN A 40 0.43 -3.96 6.55
N ASP A 41 -0.57 -3.10 6.75
CA ASP A 41 -0.88 -2.40 7.99
C ASP A 41 -2.23 -2.90 8.53
N LYS A 42 -2.36 -4.22 8.68
CA LYS A 42 -3.63 -4.89 9.00
C LYS A 42 -4.22 -4.47 10.35
N ASN A 43 -3.39 -4.02 11.28
CA ASN A 43 -3.83 -3.51 12.59
C ASN A 43 -4.00 -1.97 12.59
N THR A 44 -3.80 -1.30 11.46
CA THR A 44 -3.98 0.14 11.24
C THR A 44 -3.04 1.03 12.07
N VAL A 45 -1.99 0.47 12.66
CA VAL A 45 -1.09 1.21 13.56
C VAL A 45 -0.27 2.23 12.78
N ILE A 46 0.21 1.88 11.59
CA ILE A 46 1.03 2.78 10.77
C ILE A 46 0.16 3.91 10.21
N SER A 47 -1.00 3.59 9.65
CA SER A 47 -1.91 4.57 9.08
C SER A 47 -2.39 5.58 10.13
N ARG A 48 -2.66 5.12 11.36
CA ARG A 48 -3.00 6.00 12.49
C ARG A 48 -1.83 6.86 12.93
N LEU A 49 -0.62 6.28 13.02
CA LEU A 49 0.60 7.01 13.38
C LEU A 49 0.89 8.17 12.42
N PHE A 50 0.64 7.98 11.13
CA PHE A 50 0.82 9.01 10.11
C PHE A 50 -0.40 9.93 9.93
N GLY A 51 -1.47 9.74 10.71
CA GLY A 51 -2.68 10.56 10.64
C GLY A 51 -3.47 10.40 9.34
N VAL A 52 -3.27 9.29 8.63
CA VAL A 52 -3.91 9.00 7.33
C VAL A 52 -4.97 7.91 7.40
N LEU A 53 -5.21 7.31 8.56
CA LEU A 53 -6.28 6.34 8.73
C LEU A 53 -7.65 7.01 8.67
N ASN A 54 -8.53 6.51 7.80
CA ASN A 54 -9.95 6.73 7.89
C ASN A 54 -10.53 5.79 8.96
N GLU A 55 -10.82 6.33 10.15
CA GLU A 55 -11.35 5.55 11.27
C GLU A 55 -12.77 5.00 11.01
N GLN A 56 -13.49 5.48 10.00
CA GLN A 56 -14.85 4.99 9.69
C GLN A 56 -14.84 3.71 8.85
N ASP A 57 -13.96 3.60 7.86
CA ASP A 57 -13.92 2.45 6.94
C ASP A 57 -12.65 1.60 7.05
N GLY A 58 -11.66 2.03 7.84
CA GLY A 58 -10.41 1.30 8.07
C GLY A 58 -9.43 1.37 6.90
N THR A 59 -9.61 2.29 5.96
CA THR A 59 -8.71 2.51 4.82
C THR A 59 -7.75 3.67 5.07
N ALA A 60 -6.62 3.68 4.38
CA ALA A 60 -5.70 4.81 4.42
C ALA A 60 -6.09 5.85 3.35
N TYR A 61 -6.22 7.12 3.75
CA TYR A 61 -6.31 8.25 2.84
C TYR A 61 -5.01 8.38 2.03
N ARG A 62 -5.15 8.79 0.77
CA ARG A 62 -4.00 9.21 -0.04
C ARG A 62 -3.61 10.63 0.34
N TRP A 63 -2.63 10.77 1.22
CA TRP A 63 -2.12 12.08 1.63
C TRP A 63 -1.22 12.69 0.55
N VAL A 64 -1.42 13.98 0.27
CA VAL A 64 -0.50 14.80 -0.52
C VAL A 64 -0.09 15.95 0.38
N ILE A 65 1.19 16.03 0.75
CA ILE A 65 1.72 17.23 1.42
C ILE A 65 1.76 18.32 0.35
N ASN A 66 1.05 19.42 0.58
CA ASN A 66 1.05 20.61 -0.26
C ASN A 66 2.04 21.63 0.30
#